data_AF-A0A0M4DAA2-F1
#
_entry.id   AF-A0A0M4DAA2-F1
#
_cell.length_a   1.000
_cell.length_b   1.000
_cell.length_c   1.000
_cell.angle_alpha   90.00
_cell.angle_beta   90.00
_cell.angle_gamma   90.00
#
_symmetry.space_group_name_H-M   'P 1'
#
loop_
_entity.id
_entity.type
_entity.pdbx_description
1 polymer ?
#
loop_
_entity_poly.entity_id
_entity_poly.type
_entity_poly.pdbx_seq_one_letter_code
_entity_poly.pdbx_strand_id
1 'polypeptide(L)'
;MALQAVNGSKIFIGTRVAPKGEVTLADFTAQETEWTEIGGWTQSGALGDTQNLITQPFIGEGRERQIKGTRIGGAMENTFAPIANDPGQTKFKAAIDSCSPYAFKVEWGAGCANEGPVTISVADPGVVTWAGGHGLEAGSPVIFTPTGGNLPTGLSPDTVYYVVEAGLTPTAFSVAATPGGEAIETTVAATASSITATAQPAGQTDLFFGLAMPGAKQGGAANTALLRNWSIAVDSNIVEV
;
A
#
# COMPACT_ATOMS: atom_id res chain seq x y z
N MET A 1 -12.88 11.32 6.83
CA MET A 1 -12.28 10.40 5.84
C MET A 1 -12.46 11.02 4.47
N ALA A 2 -11.38 11.50 3.85
CA ALA A 2 -11.44 12.06 2.50
C ALA A 2 -11.60 10.92 1.49
N LEU A 3 -12.38 11.13 0.43
CA LEU A 3 -12.48 10.18 -0.68
C LEU A 3 -11.12 10.06 -1.36
N GLN A 4 -10.59 8.85 -1.52
CA GLN A 4 -9.35 8.58 -2.23
C GLN A 4 -9.65 8.14 -3.67
N ALA A 5 -8.87 8.65 -4.63
CA ALA A 5 -9.01 8.26 -6.03
C ALA A 5 -8.20 6.99 -6.30
N VAL A 6 -8.77 6.01 -6.99
CA VAL A 6 -8.03 4.81 -7.44
C VAL A 6 -6.96 5.15 -8.48
N ASN A 7 -6.97 6.37 -9.03
CA ASN A 7 -5.95 6.82 -9.97
C ASN A 7 -4.56 6.85 -9.30
N GLY A 8 -3.55 6.30 -9.98
CA GLY A 8 -2.21 6.13 -9.43
C GLY A 8 -2.00 4.83 -8.63
N SER A 9 -3.03 3.99 -8.48
CA SER A 9 -2.88 2.67 -7.83
C SER A 9 -1.97 1.76 -8.64
N LYS A 10 -1.20 0.92 -7.93
CA LYS A 10 -0.29 -0.06 -8.52
C LYS A 10 -0.43 -1.40 -7.84
N ILE A 11 -0.20 -2.47 -8.61
CA ILE A 11 -0.13 -3.83 -8.09
C ILE A 11 1.22 -4.44 -8.45
N PHE A 12 1.84 -5.09 -7.47
CA PHE A 12 3.17 -5.67 -7.56
C PHE A 12 3.14 -7.16 -7.19
N ILE A 13 4.07 -7.91 -7.77
CA ILE A 13 4.33 -9.31 -7.46
C ILE A 13 5.76 -9.50 -6.96
N GLY A 14 5.89 -10.08 -5.78
CA GLY A 14 7.13 -10.47 -5.14
C GLY A 14 7.57 -11.87 -5.58
N THR A 15 8.33 -12.55 -4.73
CA THR A 15 8.84 -13.90 -4.96
C THR A 15 7.87 -14.98 -4.47
N ARG A 16 8.19 -16.23 -4.79
CA ARG A 16 7.49 -17.40 -4.26
C ARG A 16 7.69 -17.50 -2.76
N VAL A 17 6.61 -17.74 -2.02
CA VAL A 17 6.60 -17.89 -0.56
C VAL A 17 6.04 -19.25 -0.15
N ALA A 18 6.34 -19.66 1.09
CA ALA A 18 5.69 -20.82 1.67
C ALA A 18 4.23 -20.47 2.05
N PRO A 19 3.28 -21.41 1.89
CA PRO A 19 1.89 -21.17 2.32
C PRO A 19 1.81 -20.80 3.80
N LYS A 20 1.13 -19.68 4.09
CA LYS A 20 0.95 -19.14 5.44
C LYS A 20 -0.35 -18.34 5.49
N GLY A 21 -1.28 -18.76 6.35
CA GLY A 21 -2.60 -18.11 6.48
C GLY A 21 -2.59 -16.83 7.31
N GLU A 22 -1.66 -16.70 8.26
CA GLU A 22 -1.48 -15.49 9.07
C GLU A 22 -0.09 -14.89 8.80
N VAL A 23 -0.07 -13.81 8.01
CA VAL A 23 1.11 -13.03 7.66
C VAL A 23 1.13 -11.71 8.43
N THR A 24 2.34 -11.23 8.68
CA THR A 24 2.66 -9.96 9.34
C THR A 24 3.62 -9.17 8.44
N LEU A 25 3.84 -7.89 8.73
CA LEU A 25 4.75 -7.06 7.94
C LEU A 25 6.17 -7.66 7.81
N ALA A 26 6.65 -8.34 8.86
CA ALA A 26 7.96 -9.00 8.86
C ALA A 26 8.09 -10.13 7.81
N ASP A 27 6.96 -10.73 7.39
CA ASP A 27 6.97 -11.76 6.35
C ASP A 27 7.25 -11.18 4.95
N PHE A 28 7.17 -9.85 4.79
CA PHE A 28 7.38 -9.14 3.53
C PHE A 28 8.75 -8.44 3.43
N THR A 29 9.57 -8.43 4.49
CA THR A 29 10.89 -7.77 4.48
C THR A 29 11.81 -8.31 3.38
N ALA A 30 11.77 -9.62 3.12
CA ALA A 30 12.53 -10.23 2.02
C ALA A 30 12.04 -9.83 0.62
N GLN A 31 10.86 -9.21 0.51
CA GLN A 31 10.25 -8.80 -0.76
C GLN A 31 10.56 -7.33 -1.11
N GLU A 32 11.08 -6.53 -0.17
CA GLU A 32 11.25 -5.08 -0.34
C GLU A 32 12.11 -4.71 -1.56
N THR A 33 13.11 -5.52 -1.90
CA THR A 33 13.96 -5.33 -3.08
C THR A 33 13.51 -6.13 -4.32
N GLU A 34 12.47 -6.95 -4.18
CA GLU A 34 12.05 -7.94 -5.18
C GLU A 34 10.68 -7.62 -5.81
N TRP A 35 10.04 -6.54 -5.37
CA TRP A 35 8.75 -6.09 -5.90
C TRP A 35 8.88 -5.74 -7.39
N THR A 36 8.05 -6.40 -8.19
CA THR A 36 7.94 -6.12 -9.62
C THR A 36 6.54 -5.63 -9.93
N GLU A 37 6.41 -4.40 -10.45
CA GLU A 37 5.11 -3.83 -10.85
C GLU A 37 4.50 -4.66 -11.99
N ILE A 38 3.22 -4.98 -11.90
CA ILE A 38 2.45 -5.60 -12.99
C ILE A 38 1.81 -4.48 -13.79
N GLY A 39 2.41 -4.18 -14.94
CA GLY A 39 1.98 -3.06 -15.77
C GLY A 39 0.61 -3.28 -16.44
N GLY A 40 -0.02 -2.17 -16.83
CA GLY A 40 -1.25 -2.17 -17.62
C GLY A 40 -2.52 -2.48 -16.82
N TRP A 41 -2.50 -2.34 -15.49
CA TRP A 41 -3.67 -2.58 -14.65
C TRP A 41 -4.76 -1.53 -14.90
N THR A 42 -5.93 -1.96 -15.36
CA THR A 42 -7.03 -1.06 -15.75
C THR A 42 -8.25 -1.15 -14.84
N GLN A 43 -8.40 -2.24 -14.08
CA GLN A 43 -9.50 -2.43 -13.15
C GLN A 43 -9.07 -3.32 -12.00
N SER A 44 -9.26 -2.85 -10.77
CA SER A 44 -9.03 -3.62 -9.56
C SER A 44 -10.22 -4.51 -9.23
N GLY A 45 -9.93 -5.74 -8.82
CA GLY A 45 -10.91 -6.61 -8.17
C GLY A 45 -11.16 -6.17 -6.73
N ALA A 46 -12.26 -6.63 -6.13
CA ALA A 46 -12.47 -6.47 -4.70
C ALA A 46 -11.41 -7.27 -3.94
N LEU A 47 -10.76 -6.63 -2.98
CA LEU A 47 -9.83 -7.26 -2.05
C LEU A 47 -10.50 -7.33 -0.69
N GLY A 48 -10.47 -8.51 -0.05
CA GLY A 48 -11.10 -8.71 1.26
C GLY A 48 -11.39 -10.16 1.58
N ASP A 49 -11.58 -10.43 2.87
CA ASP A 49 -11.97 -11.74 3.37
C ASP A 49 -13.49 -11.89 3.42
N THR A 50 -13.95 -13.10 3.15
CA THR A 50 -15.30 -13.55 3.49
C THR A 50 -15.25 -14.56 4.63
N GLN A 51 -16.32 -14.67 5.40
CA GLN A 51 -16.39 -15.59 6.53
C GLN A 51 -17.54 -16.58 6.35
N ASN A 52 -17.24 -17.86 6.46
CA ASN A 52 -18.28 -18.89 6.43
C ASN A 52 -19.14 -18.79 7.68
N LEU A 53 -20.46 -18.97 7.52
CA LEU A 53 -21.39 -19.09 8.63
C LEU A 53 -21.76 -20.55 8.83
N ILE A 54 -21.69 -21.01 10.08
CA ILE A 54 -22.20 -22.31 10.49
C ILE A 54 -23.60 -22.06 11.08
N THR A 55 -24.63 -22.67 10.48
CA THR A 55 -26.02 -22.57 10.98
C THR A 55 -26.41 -23.86 11.68
N GLN A 56 -27.08 -23.74 12.83
CA GLN A 56 -27.56 -24.88 13.61
C GLN A 56 -29.02 -24.65 14.03
N PRO A 57 -29.95 -25.56 13.67
CA PRO A 57 -31.28 -25.58 14.23
C PRO A 57 -31.26 -26.16 15.66
N PHE A 58 -32.01 -25.53 16.57
CA PHE A 58 -32.18 -26.00 17.94
C PHE A 58 -33.61 -26.51 18.15
N ILE A 59 -33.74 -27.68 18.78
CA ILE A 59 -35.02 -28.39 18.93
C ILE A 59 -36.07 -27.58 19.74
N GLY A 60 -35.63 -26.73 20.67
CA GLY A 60 -36.49 -25.90 21.51
C GLY A 60 -36.78 -24.50 20.97
N GLU A 61 -36.20 -24.11 19.83
CA GLU A 61 -36.32 -22.75 19.28
C GLU A 61 -36.76 -22.80 17.81
N GLY A 62 -37.73 -21.97 17.43
CA GLY A 62 -38.19 -21.87 16.03
C GLY A 62 -37.24 -21.09 15.11
N ARG A 63 -35.96 -20.94 15.48
CA ARG A 63 -34.95 -20.17 14.75
C ARG A 63 -33.62 -20.91 14.73
N GLU A 64 -32.93 -20.83 13.61
CA GLU A 64 -31.54 -21.27 13.50
C GLU A 64 -30.62 -20.22 14.12
N ARG A 65 -29.62 -20.69 14.88
CA ARG A 65 -28.56 -19.80 15.38
C ARG A 65 -27.33 -19.93 14.49
N GLN A 66 -26.62 -18.83 14.33
CA GLN A 66 -25.43 -18.74 13.47
C GLN A 66 -24.17 -18.54 14.33
N ILE A 67 -23.08 -19.20 13.95
CA ILE A 67 -21.75 -19.04 14.56
C ILE A 67 -20.74 -18.73 13.44
N LYS A 68 -19.77 -17.86 13.76
CA LYS A 68 -18.67 -17.50 12.85
C LYS A 68 -17.76 -18.70 12.60
N GLY A 69 -17.61 -19.09 11.34
CA GLY A 69 -16.69 -20.14 10.88
C GLY A 69 -15.37 -19.59 10.34
N THR A 70 -14.67 -20.41 9.56
CA THR A 70 -13.36 -20.08 8.95
C THR A 70 -13.47 -18.89 7.99
N ARG A 71 -12.41 -18.08 7.95
CA ARG A 71 -12.25 -17.00 6.96
C ARG A 71 -11.59 -17.54 5.70
N ILE A 72 -12.01 -17.03 4.55
CA ILE A 72 -11.41 -17.33 3.26
C ILE A 72 -11.19 -16.02 2.51
N GLY A 73 -9.98 -15.84 2.00
CA GLY A 73 -9.65 -14.73 1.13
C GLY A 73 -10.47 -14.78 -0.15
N GLY A 74 -11.03 -13.65 -0.56
CA GLY A 74 -11.72 -13.52 -1.84
C GLY A 74 -10.76 -13.72 -3.01
N ALA A 75 -11.29 -14.13 -4.17
CA ALA A 75 -10.55 -14.06 -5.42
C ALA A 75 -10.60 -12.62 -5.95
N MET A 76 -9.47 -11.94 -5.96
CA MET A 76 -9.36 -10.59 -6.50
C MET A 76 -9.27 -10.67 -8.04
N GLU A 77 -10.38 -10.37 -8.73
CA GLU A 77 -10.44 -10.36 -10.19
C GLU A 77 -9.91 -9.05 -10.79
N ASN A 78 -8.74 -9.10 -11.41
CA ASN A 78 -8.07 -7.93 -11.97
C ASN A 78 -8.09 -7.94 -13.50
N THR A 79 -8.21 -6.76 -14.11
CA THR A 79 -8.15 -6.58 -15.57
C THR A 79 -6.90 -5.81 -15.97
N PHE A 80 -6.17 -6.33 -16.97
CA PHE A 80 -4.92 -5.77 -17.47
C PHE A 80 -4.95 -5.58 -18.99
N ALA A 81 -4.33 -4.50 -19.47
CA ALA A 81 -3.91 -4.34 -20.85
C ALA A 81 -2.66 -5.21 -21.10
N PRO A 82 -2.65 -6.10 -22.11
CA PRO A 82 -1.48 -6.93 -22.41
C PRO A 82 -0.30 -6.07 -22.89
N ILE A 83 0.84 -6.18 -22.20
CA ILE A 83 2.09 -5.50 -22.57
C ILE A 83 3.12 -6.59 -22.89
N ALA A 84 3.66 -6.58 -24.11
CA ALA A 84 4.43 -7.70 -24.67
C ALA A 84 5.69 -8.07 -23.87
N ASN A 85 6.31 -7.10 -23.17
CA ASN A 85 7.58 -7.27 -22.45
C ASN A 85 7.52 -6.79 -21.00
N ASP A 86 6.34 -6.73 -20.38
CA ASP A 86 6.24 -6.31 -18.99
C ASP A 86 6.80 -7.41 -18.06
N PRO A 87 7.82 -7.10 -17.22
CA PRO A 87 8.42 -8.08 -16.32
C PRO A 87 7.42 -8.62 -15.30
N GLY A 88 6.51 -7.77 -14.80
CA GLY A 88 5.48 -8.17 -13.84
C GLY A 88 4.46 -9.13 -14.44
N GLN A 89 3.95 -8.86 -15.65
CA GLN A 89 3.05 -9.76 -16.37
C GLN A 89 3.72 -11.10 -16.70
N THR A 90 5.03 -11.11 -16.96
CA THR A 90 5.80 -12.33 -17.19
C THR A 90 5.94 -13.15 -15.91
N LYS A 91 6.26 -12.48 -14.80
CA LYS A 91 6.36 -13.09 -13.47
C LYS A 91 5.01 -13.63 -13.00
N PHE A 92 3.92 -12.91 -13.26
CA PHE A 92 2.56 -13.36 -12.98
C PHE A 92 2.23 -14.64 -13.75
N LYS A 93 2.56 -14.72 -15.05
CA LYS A 93 2.36 -15.96 -15.83
C LYS A 93 3.18 -17.13 -15.29
N ALA A 94 4.44 -16.89 -14.91
CA ALA A 94 5.26 -17.92 -14.27
C ALA A 94 4.68 -18.36 -12.91
N ALA A 95 4.05 -17.45 -12.17
CA ALA A 95 3.35 -17.76 -10.93
C ALA A 95 2.07 -18.60 -11.17
N ILE A 96 1.37 -18.45 -12.29
CA ILE A 96 0.22 -19.31 -12.66
C ILE A 96 0.65 -20.77 -12.81
N ASP A 97 1.81 -21.01 -13.43
CA ASP A 97 2.35 -22.36 -13.63
C ASP A 97 2.93 -22.95 -12.33
N SER A 98 3.14 -22.10 -11.31
CA SER A 98 3.66 -22.50 -10.01
C SER A 98 2.50 -22.85 -9.06
N CYS A 99 2.49 -24.06 -8.53
CA CYS A 99 1.51 -24.49 -7.52
C CYS A 99 1.85 -23.94 -6.10
N SER A 100 2.32 -22.70 -5.99
CA SER A 100 2.74 -22.11 -4.72
C SER A 100 2.37 -20.64 -4.65
N PRO A 101 2.09 -20.12 -3.43
CA PRO A 101 1.73 -18.73 -3.27
C PRO A 101 2.91 -17.80 -3.54
N TYR A 102 2.59 -16.60 -3.97
CA TYR A 102 3.50 -15.48 -4.16
C TYR A 102 3.07 -14.33 -3.25
N ALA A 103 4.03 -13.49 -2.86
CA ALA A 103 3.72 -12.24 -2.18
C ALA A 103 3.17 -11.21 -3.18
N PHE A 104 2.10 -10.52 -2.80
CA PHE A 104 1.49 -9.43 -3.56
C PHE A 104 1.44 -8.16 -2.71
N LYS A 105 1.59 -7.02 -3.39
CA LYS A 105 1.45 -5.69 -2.80
C LYS A 105 0.53 -4.87 -3.69
N VAL A 106 -0.49 -4.25 -3.11
CA VAL A 106 -1.31 -3.25 -3.79
C VAL A 106 -1.09 -1.92 -3.09
N GLU A 107 -0.60 -0.95 -3.84
CA GLU A 107 -0.53 0.45 -3.39
C GLU A 107 -1.75 1.15 -3.95
N TRP A 108 -2.70 1.52 -3.10
CA TRP A 108 -3.89 2.24 -3.54
C TRP A 108 -3.54 3.70 -3.84
N GLY A 109 -4.13 4.18 -4.92
CA GLY A 109 -3.99 5.55 -5.42
C GLY A 109 -4.23 6.52 -4.29
N ALA A 110 -3.16 7.20 -3.92
CA ALA A 110 -3.25 8.32 -3.04
C ALA A 110 -3.90 9.46 -3.84
N GLY A 111 -4.92 10.12 -3.30
CA GLY A 111 -5.55 11.29 -3.94
C GLY A 111 -4.54 12.43 -4.23
N CYS A 112 -5.01 13.66 -4.44
CA CYS A 112 -4.09 14.79 -4.51
C CYS A 112 -3.30 14.88 -3.18
N ALA A 113 -1.98 14.74 -3.25
CA ALA A 113 -1.11 14.90 -2.09
C ALA A 113 -1.23 16.32 -1.55
N ASN A 114 -1.44 16.46 -0.24
CA ASN A 114 -1.26 17.75 0.40
C ASN A 114 0.24 18.07 0.24
N GLU A 115 0.56 19.12 -0.50
CA GLU A 115 1.93 19.57 -0.70
C GLU A 115 2.05 21.06 -0.41
N GLY A 116 3.20 21.47 0.11
CA GLY A 116 3.41 22.85 0.47
C GLY A 116 4.80 23.12 1.04
N PRO A 117 5.19 24.40 1.09
CA PRO A 117 6.47 24.78 1.68
C PRO A 117 6.44 24.56 3.19
N VAL A 118 7.53 24.00 3.72
CA VAL A 118 7.76 23.79 5.15
C VAL A 118 9.10 24.35 5.58
N THR A 119 9.25 24.58 6.88
CA THR A 119 10.55 24.81 7.51
C THR A 119 10.86 23.65 8.45
N ILE A 120 12.13 23.27 8.53
CA ILE A 120 12.60 22.19 9.40
C ILE A 120 13.65 22.77 10.33
N SER A 121 13.43 22.63 11.64
CA SER A 121 14.38 23.08 12.66
C SER A 121 15.59 22.15 12.76
N VAL A 122 16.66 22.61 13.42
CA VAL A 122 17.82 21.81 13.80
C VAL A 122 17.71 21.56 15.30
N ALA A 123 17.21 20.40 15.69
CA ALA A 123 16.87 20.06 17.07
C ALA A 123 16.77 18.54 17.28
N ASP A 124 16.68 18.13 18.55
CA ASP A 124 16.34 16.78 18.97
C ASP A 124 15.03 16.82 19.79
N PRO A 125 13.87 16.47 19.21
CA PRO A 125 13.66 16.05 17.83
C PRO A 125 13.58 17.23 16.84
N GLY A 126 13.84 16.95 15.56
CA GLY A 126 13.62 17.91 14.48
C GLY A 126 12.13 18.19 14.26
N VAL A 127 11.75 19.47 14.39
CA VAL A 127 10.37 19.92 14.17
C VAL A 127 10.19 20.48 12.77
N VAL A 128 9.21 19.93 12.05
CA VAL A 128 8.70 20.40 10.76
C VAL A 128 7.54 21.35 11.02
N THR A 129 7.58 22.54 10.44
CA THR A 129 6.50 23.54 10.53
C THR A 129 5.87 23.76 9.15
N TRP A 130 4.56 23.55 9.06
CA TRP A 130 3.74 23.74 7.88
C TRP A 130 2.67 24.80 8.14
N ALA A 131 2.96 26.04 7.74
CA ALA A 131 2.17 27.21 8.13
C ALA A 131 0.71 27.19 7.65
N GLY A 132 0.42 26.56 6.50
CA GLY A 132 -0.93 26.40 5.97
C GLY A 132 -1.80 25.35 6.69
N GLY A 133 -1.22 24.66 7.67
CA GLY A 133 -1.79 23.47 8.28
C GLY A 133 -1.60 22.24 7.39
N HIS A 134 -1.31 21.10 8.00
CA HIS A 134 -0.98 19.88 7.26
C HIS A 134 -2.12 18.85 7.22
N GLY A 135 -3.05 18.87 8.19
CA GLY A 135 -4.17 17.94 8.23
C GLY A 135 -3.76 16.47 8.34
N LEU A 136 -2.58 16.22 8.91
CA LEU A 136 -1.98 14.89 9.06
C LEU A 136 -2.23 14.35 10.46
N GLU A 137 -2.39 13.04 10.54
CA GLU A 137 -2.48 12.29 11.78
C GLU A 137 -1.13 11.59 12.06
N ALA A 138 -0.91 11.17 13.30
CA ALA A 138 0.27 10.37 13.64
C ALA A 138 0.33 9.10 12.77
N GLY A 139 1.54 8.75 12.31
CA GLY A 139 1.78 7.66 11.36
C GLY A 139 1.60 8.03 9.90
N SER A 140 1.14 9.24 9.56
CA SER A 140 1.00 9.64 8.15
C SER A 140 2.36 9.69 7.44
N PRO A 141 2.49 9.16 6.21
CA PRO A 141 3.73 9.25 5.44
C PRO A 141 3.95 10.65 4.85
N VAL A 142 5.19 11.13 4.87
CA VAL A 142 5.60 12.43 4.32
C VAL A 142 6.99 12.32 3.68
N ILE A 143 7.17 12.99 2.54
CA ILE A 143 8.45 13.12 1.82
C ILE A 143 8.85 14.59 1.80
N PHE A 144 10.15 14.86 1.86
CA PHE A 144 10.71 16.21 1.75
C PHE A 144 11.57 16.34 0.49
N THR A 145 11.31 17.38 -0.29
CA THR A 145 12.08 17.71 -1.49
C THR A 145 12.70 19.10 -1.33
N PRO A 146 14.04 19.21 -1.22
CA PRO A 146 14.71 20.50 -1.19
C PRO A 146 14.80 21.11 -2.59
N THR A 147 14.67 22.43 -2.68
CA THR A 147 14.99 23.20 -3.89
C THR A 147 16.31 23.94 -3.71
N GLY A 148 17.25 23.76 -4.65
CA GLY A 148 18.49 24.55 -4.70
C GLY A 148 19.49 24.29 -3.56
N GLY A 149 19.41 23.16 -2.86
CA GLY A 149 20.33 22.80 -1.77
C GLY A 149 19.97 21.46 -1.12
N ASN A 150 20.38 21.26 0.13
CA ASN A 150 20.16 20.04 0.89
C ASN A 150 19.13 20.24 2.02
N LEU A 151 18.51 19.14 2.46
CA LEU A 151 17.75 19.06 3.72
C LEU A 151 18.70 19.15 4.93
N PRO A 152 18.18 19.37 6.16
CA PRO A 152 18.97 19.21 7.38
C PRO A 152 19.56 17.79 7.48
N THR A 153 20.74 17.63 8.06
CA THR A 153 21.34 16.29 8.25
C THR A 153 20.45 15.49 9.20
N GLY A 154 20.22 14.22 8.89
CA GLY A 154 19.21 13.38 9.52
C GLY A 154 18.02 13.09 8.60
N LEU A 155 17.79 13.95 7.60
CA LEU A 155 16.79 13.74 6.56
C LEU A 155 17.44 13.63 5.18
N SER A 156 16.93 12.70 4.38
CA SER A 156 17.34 12.48 2.99
C SER A 156 16.17 12.81 2.05
N PRO A 157 16.43 13.43 0.89
CA PRO A 157 15.39 13.65 -0.10
C PRO A 157 14.83 12.33 -0.61
N ASP A 158 13.60 12.35 -1.12
CA ASP A 158 12.90 11.19 -1.69
C ASP A 158 12.80 9.98 -0.75
N THR A 159 12.96 10.21 0.56
CA THR A 159 12.80 9.20 1.61
C THR A 159 11.45 9.40 2.30
N VAL A 160 10.72 8.30 2.51
CA VAL A 160 9.44 8.34 3.23
C VAL A 160 9.71 8.36 4.74
N TYR A 161 9.12 9.33 5.41
CA TYR A 161 9.12 9.47 6.87
C TYR A 161 7.70 9.43 7.41
N TYR A 162 7.54 9.16 8.70
CA TYR A 162 6.23 9.02 9.36
C TYR A 162 6.04 10.07 10.44
N VAL A 163 4.87 10.71 10.48
CA VAL A 163 4.51 11.72 11.49
C VAL A 163 4.48 11.09 12.88
N VAL A 164 5.17 11.69 13.85
CA VAL A 164 5.19 11.25 15.24
C VAL A 164 4.05 11.93 16.02
N GLU A 165 3.40 11.18 16.92
CA GLU A 165 2.28 11.69 17.74
C GLU A 165 2.74 12.78 18.73
N ALA A 166 3.92 12.59 19.32
CA ALA A 166 4.51 13.56 20.24
C ALA A 166 4.80 14.90 19.53
N GLY A 167 4.17 15.96 20.04
CA GLY A 167 4.34 17.31 19.48
C GLY A 167 3.53 17.57 18.21
N LEU A 168 2.62 16.68 17.81
CA LEU A 168 1.70 16.88 16.70
C LEU A 168 0.69 17.99 17.06
N THR A 169 0.69 19.04 16.25
CA THR A 169 -0.27 20.15 16.31
C THR A 169 -0.86 20.33 14.91
N PRO A 170 -1.78 21.28 14.65
CA PRO A 170 -2.28 21.51 13.29
C PRO A 170 -1.23 21.99 12.28
N THR A 171 -0.10 22.55 12.75
CA THR A 171 0.90 23.23 11.91
C THR A 171 2.33 22.74 12.14
N ALA A 172 2.55 21.82 13.07
CA ALA A 172 3.89 21.34 13.40
C ALA A 172 3.86 19.89 13.85
N PHE A 173 4.91 19.16 13.49
CA PHE A 173 5.11 17.76 13.84
C PHE A 173 6.58 17.37 13.78
N SER A 174 6.94 16.24 14.37
CA SER A 174 8.24 15.59 14.19
C SER A 174 8.07 14.31 13.36
N VAL A 175 9.16 13.77 12.82
CA VAL A 175 9.12 12.62 11.90
C VAL A 175 10.04 11.48 12.34
N ALA A 176 9.65 10.24 12.04
CA ALA A 176 10.40 9.02 12.29
C ALA A 176 10.68 8.25 10.99
N ALA A 177 11.70 7.38 11.01
CA ALA A 177 12.03 6.51 9.87
C ALA A 177 11.08 5.31 9.71
N THR A 178 10.35 4.95 10.78
CA THR A 178 9.38 3.86 10.80
C THR A 178 8.06 4.33 11.41
N PRO A 179 6.92 3.69 11.07
CA PRO A 179 5.65 4.00 11.71
C PRO A 179 5.73 3.82 13.23
N GLY A 180 5.34 4.83 14.00
CA GLY A 180 5.40 4.81 15.47
C GLY A 180 6.82 4.76 16.06
N GLY A 181 7.85 5.02 15.25
CA GLY A 181 9.25 5.05 15.70
C GLY A 181 9.61 6.32 16.47
N GLU A 182 10.85 6.36 16.95
CA GLU A 182 11.42 7.54 17.62
C GLU A 182 11.60 8.69 16.62
N ALA A 183 11.38 9.91 17.11
CA ALA A 183 11.54 11.12 16.31
C ALA A 183 13.02 11.34 15.95
N ILE A 184 13.24 11.75 14.70
CA ILE A 184 14.58 11.96 14.14
C ILE A 184 15.17 13.28 14.63
N GLU A 185 16.41 13.23 15.11
CA GLU A 185 17.24 14.42 15.32
C GLU A 185 17.68 15.01 13.97
N THR A 186 17.53 16.31 13.81
CA THR A 186 18.10 17.05 12.68
C THR A 186 19.32 17.84 13.14
N THR A 187 20.47 17.52 12.55
CA THR A 187 21.74 18.20 12.78
C THR A 187 22.12 19.01 11.55
N VAL A 188 22.78 20.16 11.72
CA VAL A 188 23.15 21.07 10.61
C VAL A 188 21.94 21.62 9.83
N ALA A 189 21.92 22.93 9.62
CA ALA A 189 20.82 23.58 8.91
C ALA A 189 20.77 23.17 7.43
N ALA A 190 19.55 23.13 6.89
CA ALA A 190 19.32 23.01 5.45
C ALA A 190 20.02 24.15 4.68
N THR A 191 20.48 23.84 3.48
CA THR A 191 21.02 24.85 2.53
C THR A 191 20.05 25.16 1.40
N ALA A 192 18.93 24.45 1.33
CA ALA A 192 17.88 24.65 0.33
C ALA A 192 17.21 26.03 0.45
N SER A 193 16.83 26.62 -0.69
CA SER A 193 16.07 27.87 -0.73
C SER A 193 14.61 27.69 -0.33
N SER A 194 14.06 26.49 -0.53
CA SER A 194 12.78 26.04 0.00
C SER A 194 12.79 24.52 0.19
N ILE A 195 11.98 24.05 1.13
CA ILE A 195 11.69 22.62 1.31
C ILE A 195 10.20 22.44 1.09
N THR A 196 9.83 21.60 0.13
CA THR A 196 8.45 21.19 -0.06
C THR A 196 8.23 19.89 0.70
N ALA A 197 7.27 19.89 1.60
CA ALA A 197 6.73 18.64 2.13
C ALA A 197 5.60 18.19 1.20
N THR A 198 5.65 16.93 0.81
CA THR A 198 4.55 16.26 0.13
C THR A 198 4.08 15.19 1.10
N ALA A 199 2.95 15.46 1.75
CA ALA A 199 2.24 14.42 2.46
C ALA A 199 1.60 13.55 1.40
N GLN A 200 2.22 12.39 1.16
CA GLN A 200 1.56 11.37 0.39
C GLN A 200 0.26 11.10 1.14
N PRO A 201 -0.93 11.26 0.53
CA PRO A 201 -2.14 10.70 1.11
C PRO A 201 -1.75 9.25 1.42
N ALA A 202 -2.00 8.75 2.62
CA ALA A 202 -1.67 7.37 2.94
C ALA A 202 -2.35 6.49 1.87
N GLY A 203 -1.60 6.12 0.84
CA GLY A 203 -2.01 5.13 -0.14
C GLY A 203 -2.00 3.88 0.70
N GLN A 204 -3.20 3.37 1.00
CA GLN A 204 -3.32 2.16 1.77
C GLN A 204 -2.51 1.10 1.01
N THR A 205 -1.53 0.50 1.69
CA THR A 205 -0.71 -0.55 1.11
C THR A 205 -1.20 -1.86 1.66
N ASP A 206 -1.79 -2.67 0.79
CA ASP A 206 -2.26 -3.99 1.16
C ASP A 206 -1.24 -5.04 0.74
N LEU A 207 -0.75 -5.78 1.74
CA LEU A 207 0.20 -6.87 1.59
C LEU A 207 -0.48 -8.20 1.90
N PHE A 208 -0.35 -9.18 1.01
CA PHE A 208 -0.95 -10.50 1.20
C PHE A 208 -0.21 -11.57 0.40
N PHE A 209 -0.41 -12.83 0.77
CA PHE A 209 0.00 -13.99 -0.02
C PHE A 209 -1.19 -14.51 -0.82
N GLY A 210 -0.94 -14.87 -2.09
CA GLY A 210 -1.99 -15.38 -2.95
C GLY A 210 -1.47 -16.27 -4.06
N LEU A 211 -2.40 -16.97 -4.70
CA LEU A 211 -2.16 -17.82 -5.86
C LEU A 211 -2.59 -17.07 -7.13
N ALA A 212 -1.66 -16.94 -8.07
CA ALA A 212 -1.97 -16.40 -9.39
C ALA A 212 -2.80 -17.42 -10.17
N MET A 213 -3.98 -17.01 -10.64
CA MET A 213 -4.90 -17.90 -11.36
C MET A 213 -4.97 -17.54 -12.84
N PRO A 214 -5.15 -18.53 -13.73
CA PRO A 214 -5.34 -18.26 -15.14
C PRO A 214 -6.67 -17.52 -15.36
N GLY A 215 -6.69 -16.62 -16.33
CA GLY A 215 -7.92 -15.94 -16.74
C GLY A 215 -7.97 -15.69 -18.25
N ALA A 216 -9.12 -15.19 -18.70
CA ALA A 216 -9.49 -15.09 -20.10
C ALA A 216 -9.01 -13.77 -20.75
N LYS A 217 -8.86 -13.79 -22.08
CA LYS A 217 -8.67 -12.57 -22.88
C LYS A 217 -10.04 -12.02 -23.29
N GLN A 218 -10.24 -10.71 -23.24
CA GLN A 218 -11.44 -10.01 -23.70
C GLN A 218 -11.12 -9.14 -24.91
N GLY A 219 -11.77 -9.41 -26.05
CA GLY A 219 -11.51 -8.72 -27.32
C GLY A 219 -12.66 -7.86 -27.86
N GLY A 220 -13.88 -8.04 -27.37
CA GLY A 220 -15.05 -7.20 -27.70
C GLY A 220 -15.30 -6.91 -29.19
N ALA A 221 -15.94 -5.76 -29.45
CA ALA A 221 -16.20 -5.21 -30.79
C ALA A 221 -15.02 -4.38 -31.32
N ALA A 222 -15.06 -3.93 -32.57
CA ALA A 222 -13.94 -3.28 -33.28
C ALA A 222 -13.24 -2.11 -32.56
N ASN A 223 -13.95 -1.36 -31.69
CA ASN A 223 -13.40 -0.24 -30.92
C ASN A 223 -13.13 -0.59 -29.44
N THR A 224 -13.09 -1.89 -29.10
CA THR A 224 -12.84 -2.36 -27.72
C THR A 224 -11.36 -2.63 -27.53
N ALA A 225 -10.80 -2.18 -26.41
CA ALA A 225 -9.43 -2.53 -26.04
C ALA A 225 -9.32 -4.03 -25.79
N LEU A 226 -8.23 -4.64 -26.28
CA LEU A 226 -7.89 -6.01 -25.92
C LEU A 226 -7.41 -6.01 -24.45
N LEU A 227 -8.19 -6.63 -23.58
CA LEU A 227 -7.88 -6.75 -22.16
C LEU A 227 -7.70 -8.22 -21.77
N ARG A 228 -7.13 -8.44 -20.60
CA ARG A 228 -6.94 -9.77 -20.04
C ARG A 228 -7.30 -9.76 -18.57
N ASN A 229 -8.13 -10.71 -18.17
CA ASN A 229 -8.49 -10.91 -16.78
C ASN A 229 -7.50 -11.89 -16.16
N TRP A 230 -7.04 -11.57 -14.96
CA TRP A 230 -6.26 -12.45 -14.10
C TRP A 230 -6.76 -12.31 -12.68
N SER A 231 -7.03 -13.43 -12.02
CA SER A 231 -7.44 -13.44 -10.63
C SER A 231 -6.29 -13.81 -9.70
N ILE A 232 -6.34 -13.28 -8.49
CA ILE A 232 -5.44 -13.68 -7.40
C ILE A 232 -6.33 -14.27 -6.31
N ALA A 233 -6.18 -15.57 -6.04
CA ALA A 233 -6.84 -16.20 -4.90
C ALA A 233 -6.03 -15.88 -3.66
N VAL A 234 -6.58 -15.02 -2.78
CA VAL A 234 -5.91 -14.62 -1.54
C VAL A 234 -5.91 -15.81 -0.57
N ASP A 235 -4.73 -16.17 -0.07
CA ASP A 235 -4.50 -17.37 0.77
C ASP A 235 -3.99 -17.02 2.19
N SER A 236 -3.83 -15.72 2.49
CA SER A 236 -3.51 -15.19 3.81
C SER A 236 -4.49 -14.11 4.24
N ASN A 237 -4.42 -13.66 5.49
CA ASN A 237 -4.96 -12.35 5.86
C ASN A 237 -4.28 -11.23 5.04
N ILE A 238 -4.98 -10.09 4.96
CA ILE A 238 -4.45 -8.86 4.38
C ILE A 238 -3.80 -8.04 5.50
N VAL A 239 -2.59 -7.56 5.25
CA VAL A 239 -1.87 -6.62 6.12
C VAL A 239 -1.95 -5.25 5.47
N GLU A 240 -2.74 -4.37 6.07
CA GLU A 240 -2.92 -2.98 5.63
C GLU A 240 -1.87 -2.10 6.32
N VAL A 241 -1.18 -1.25 5.56
CA VAL A 241 -0.12 -0.32 6.02
C VAL A 241 -0.38 1.09 5.52
#